data_AF-A0AAV4T0W7-F1
#
_entry.id   AF-A0AAV4T0W7-F1
#
_cell.length_a   1.000
_cell.length_b   1.000
_cell.length_c   1.000
_cell.angle_alpha   90.00
_cell.angle_beta   90.00
_cell.angle_gamma   90.00
#
_symmetry.space_group_name_H-M   'P 1'
#
loop_
_entity.id
_entity.type
_entity.pdbx_description
1 polymer ?
#
loop_
_entity_poly.entity_id
_entity_poly.type
_entity_poly.pdbx_seq_one_letter_code
_entity_poly.pdbx_strand_id
1 'polypeptide(L)'
;MSSKGVTWKFIPERAPWWGGFWERLMKSIKDPLRKILGKALLTFEELTTIMTELECVLNNRPITYETNELDEPRCLTPSQFLLPGRDILICSAHEATFDSQHRRNTKGFLT
;
A
#
# COMPACT_ATOMS: atom_id res chain seq x y z
N MET A 1 -3.78 2.85 32.07
CA MET A 1 -2.75 2.37 31.12
C MET A 1 -3.33 1.19 30.37
N SER A 2 -3.12 1.10 29.05
CA SER A 2 -3.50 -0.11 28.29
C SER A 2 -2.72 -1.31 28.83
N SER A 3 -3.34 -2.49 28.84
CA SER A 3 -2.69 -3.75 29.26
C SER A 3 -1.42 -4.07 28.47
N LYS A 4 -1.24 -3.47 27.29
CA LYS A 4 -0.04 -3.61 26.44
C LYS A 4 0.98 -2.48 26.58
N GLY A 5 0.88 -1.63 27.61
CA GLY A 5 1.80 -0.48 27.77
C GLY A 5 1.61 0.64 26.74
N VAL A 6 0.51 0.62 25.99
CA VAL A 6 0.21 1.65 24.98
C VAL A 6 -0.24 2.94 25.67
N THR A 7 0.43 4.05 25.32
CA THR A 7 0.05 5.41 25.73
C THR A 7 -0.75 6.07 24.63
N TRP A 8 -2.02 6.35 24.88
CA TRP A 8 -2.89 7.05 23.95
C TRP A 8 -2.61 8.55 23.99
N LYS A 9 -2.38 9.15 22.82
CA LYS A 9 -2.23 10.59 22.64
C LYS A 9 -3.27 11.07 21.63
N PHE A 10 -4.07 12.06 22.01
CA PHE A 10 -5.11 12.63 21.16
C PHE A 10 -4.62 13.92 20.48
N ILE A 11 -5.23 14.23 19.34
CA ILE A 11 -4.98 15.49 18.63
C ILE A 11 -5.55 16.63 19.48
N PRO A 12 -4.79 17.71 19.75
CA PRO A 12 -5.29 18.84 20.52
C PRO A 12 -6.44 19.55 19.79
N GLU A 13 -7.40 20.06 20.56
CA GLU A 13 -8.49 20.86 20.02
C GLU A 13 -7.94 22.06 19.24
N ARG A 14 -8.59 22.41 18.12
CA ARG A 14 -8.22 23.53 17.24
C ARG A 14 -6.84 23.40 16.57
N ALA A 15 -6.24 22.21 16.56
CA ALA A 15 -4.96 21.95 15.92
C ALA A 15 -5.05 20.93 14.76
N PRO A 16 -5.85 21.21 13.71
CA PRO A 16 -6.12 20.24 12.63
C PRO A 16 -4.86 19.78 11.87
N TRP A 17 -3.80 20.60 11.84
CA TRP A 17 -2.54 20.26 11.17
C TRP A 17 -1.84 19.03 11.77
N TRP A 18 -2.09 18.69 13.05
CA TRP A 18 -1.55 17.48 13.67
C TRP A 18 -2.07 16.20 13.01
N GLY A 19 -3.25 16.24 12.40
CA GLY A 19 -3.84 15.13 11.66
C GLY A 19 -3.39 15.02 10.20
N GLY A 20 -2.74 16.05 9.66
CA GLY A 20 -2.50 16.18 8.22
C GLY A 20 -1.68 15.03 7.61
N PHE A 21 -0.75 14.46 8.36
CA PHE A 21 0.01 13.28 7.94
C PHE A 21 -0.92 12.07 7.70
N TRP A 22 -1.81 11.77 8.65
CA TRP A 22 -2.75 10.66 8.55
C TRP A 22 -3.77 10.87 7.43
N GLU A 23 -4.24 12.10 7.24
CA GLU A 23 -5.13 12.45 6.14
C GLU A 23 -4.46 12.23 4.78
N ARG A 24 -3.18 12.62 4.65
CA ARG A 24 -2.40 12.41 3.44
C ARG A 24 -2.16 10.92 3.18
N LEU A 25 -1.86 10.15 4.22
CA LEU A 25 -1.72 8.70 4.13
C LEU A 25 -3.04 8.03 3.67
N MET A 26 -4.17 8.43 4.26
CA MET A 26 -5.48 7.93 3.86
C MET A 26 -5.84 8.29 2.42
N LYS A 27 -5.39 9.46 1.93
CA LYS A 27 -5.56 9.82 0.52
C LYS A 27 -4.82 8.85 -0.40
N SER A 28 -3.58 8.47 -0.06
CA SER A 28 -2.78 7.51 -0.84
C SER A 28 -3.45 6.13 -0.97
N ILE A 29 -4.30 5.73 -0.02
CA ILE A 29 -5.08 4.49 -0.07
C ILE A 29 -6.37 4.69 -0.88
N LYS A 30 -7.10 5.78 -0.63
CA LYS A 30 -8.41 6.04 -1.25
C LYS A 30 -8.33 6.33 -2.75
N ASP A 31 -7.30 7.04 -3.18
CA ASP A 31 -7.14 7.42 -4.59
C ASP A 31 -7.06 6.19 -5.53
N PRO A 32 -6.20 5.18 -5.28
CA PRO A 32 -6.19 3.97 -6.10
C PRO A 32 -7.44 3.10 -5.90
N LEU A 33 -8.00 3.00 -4.70
CA LEU A 33 -9.29 2.30 -4.50
C LEU A 33 -10.39 2.86 -5.39
N ARG A 34 -10.54 4.19 -5.45
CA ARG A 34 -11.54 4.85 -6.29
C ARG A 34 -11.33 4.58 -7.77
N LYS A 35 -10.07 4.45 -8.20
CA LYS A 35 -9.71 4.11 -9.59
C LYS A 35 -10.01 2.64 -9.92
N ILE A 36 -9.78 1.73 -8.98
CA ILE A 36 -9.97 0.28 -9.16
C ILE A 36 -11.46 -0.10 -9.09
N LEU A 37 -12.17 0.38 -8.06
CA LEU A 37 -13.56 -0.05 -7.81
C LEU A 37 -14.56 0.56 -8.80
N GLY A 38 -14.43 1.84 -9.16
CA GLY A 38 -15.43 2.53 -9.97
C GLY A 38 -16.85 2.41 -9.38
N LYS A 39 -17.72 1.61 -10.02
CA LYS A 39 -19.10 1.29 -9.58
C LYS A 39 -19.28 -0.17 -9.14
N ALA A 40 -18.21 -0.94 -9.01
CA ALA A 40 -18.28 -2.35 -8.64
C ALA A 40 -18.71 -2.52 -7.17
N LEU A 41 -19.53 -3.53 -6.92
CA LEU A 41 -19.84 -4.01 -5.57
C LEU A 41 -18.91 -5.19 -5.29
N LEU A 42 -18.09 -5.06 -4.26
CA LEU A 42 -17.14 -6.09 -3.85
C LEU A 42 -17.69 -6.89 -2.68
N THR A 43 -17.40 -8.18 -2.68
CA THR A 43 -17.49 -9.02 -1.50
C THR A 43 -16.37 -8.68 -0.51
N PHE A 44 -16.51 -9.14 0.73
CA PHE A 44 -15.51 -8.91 1.78
C PHE A 44 -14.13 -9.50 1.42
N GLU A 45 -14.11 -10.67 0.80
CA GLU A 45 -12.88 -11.34 0.37
C GLU A 45 -12.15 -10.53 -0.70
N GLU A 46 -12.88 -10.10 -1.74
CA GLU A 46 -12.30 -9.29 -2.83
C GLU A 46 -11.75 -7.94 -2.31
N LEU A 47 -12.47 -7.29 -1.40
CA LEU A 47 -11.99 -6.05 -0.77
C LEU A 47 -10.70 -6.30 0.01
N THR A 48 -10.61 -7.42 0.74
CA THR A 48 -9.43 -7.77 1.53
C THR A 48 -8.22 -8.02 0.63
N THR A 49 -8.41 -8.71 -0.49
CA THR A 49 -7.37 -8.93 -1.50
C THR A 49 -6.86 -7.60 -2.07
N ILE A 50 -7.76 -6.73 -2.51
CA ILE A 50 -7.38 -5.41 -3.06
C ILE A 50 -6.64 -4.57 -2.01
N MET A 51 -7.09 -4.60 -0.76
CA MET A 51 -6.41 -3.87 0.32
C MET A 51 -5.00 -4.40 0.57
N THR A 52 -4.81 -5.72 0.47
CA THR A 52 -3.48 -6.36 0.61
C THR A 52 -2.54 -5.93 -0.51
N GLU A 53 -3.05 -5.88 -1.74
CA GLU A 53 -2.27 -5.39 -2.89
C GLU A 53 -1.87 -3.92 -2.73
N LEU A 54 -2.80 -3.08 -2.29
CA LEU A 54 -2.54 -1.66 -2.05
C LEU A 54 -1.52 -1.44 -0.93
N GLU A 55 -1.61 -2.21 0.16
CA GLU A 55 -0.62 -2.18 1.22
C GLU A 55 0.77 -2.47 0.66
N CYS A 56 0.89 -3.52 -0.17
CA CYS A 56 2.17 -3.90 -0.76
C CYS A 56 2.73 -2.80 -1.68
N VAL A 57 1.90 -2.21 -2.53
CA VAL A 57 2.30 -1.09 -3.41
C VAL A 57 2.73 0.13 -2.60
N LEU A 58 1.98 0.50 -1.56
CA LEU A 58 2.32 1.66 -0.73
C LEU A 58 3.62 1.45 0.04
N ASN A 59 3.84 0.26 0.58
CA ASN A 59 5.02 -0.08 1.36
C ASN A 59 6.29 -0.22 0.50
N ASN A 60 6.16 -0.62 -0.77
CA ASN A 60 7.28 -0.73 -1.71
C ASN A 60 7.46 0.51 -2.60
N ARG A 61 6.64 1.54 -2.43
CA ARG A 61 6.76 2.78 -3.20
C ARG A 61 8.09 3.46 -2.90
N PRO A 62 8.91 3.80 -3.91
CA PRO A 62 10.16 4.53 -3.69
C PRO A 62 9.88 5.93 -3.13
N ILE A 63 10.60 6.30 -2.06
CA ILE A 63 10.60 7.62 -1.42
C ILE A 63 11.74 8.47 -2.00
N THR A 64 12.96 7.91 -1.97
CA THR A 64 14.18 8.57 -2.46
C THR A 64 15.16 7.52 -2.97
N TYR A 65 16.14 7.92 -3.77
CA TYR A 65 17.25 7.06 -4.14
C TYR A 65 18.43 7.29 -3.19
N GLU A 66 19.13 6.23 -2.84
CA GLU A 66 20.43 6.31 -2.20
C GLU A 66 21.48 6.50 -3.29
N THR A 67 22.17 7.64 -3.28
CA THR A 67 23.25 7.94 -4.21
C THR A 67 24.59 7.70 -3.52
N ASN A 68 25.01 6.44 -3.43
CA ASN A 68 26.37 6.10 -3.02
C ASN A 68 26.89 5.02 -3.97
N GLU A 69 27.82 5.44 -4.83
CA GLU A 69 28.60 4.64 -5.77
C GLU A 69 28.00 4.33 -7.16
N LEU A 70 28.91 4.04 -8.10
CA LEU A 70 28.74 3.93 -9.55
C LEU A 70 27.88 2.74 -10.02
N ASP A 71 27.30 1.99 -9.10
CA ASP A 71 26.43 0.85 -9.35
C ASP A 71 24.98 1.23 -8.98
N GLU A 72 24.02 0.64 -9.69
CA GLU A 72 22.61 1.05 -9.80
C GLU A 72 21.97 1.69 -8.52
N PRO A 73 21.38 2.89 -8.61
CA PRO A 73 20.88 3.61 -7.43
C PRO A 73 19.75 2.83 -6.74
N ARG A 74 20.02 2.33 -5.52
CA ARG A 74 19.01 1.63 -4.71
C ARG A 74 17.93 2.61 -4.26
N CYS A 75 16.67 2.26 -4.51
CA CYS A 75 15.55 3.06 -3.99
C CYS A 75 15.24 2.71 -2.52
N LEU A 76 15.01 3.74 -1.71
CA LEU A 76 14.54 3.65 -0.33
C LEU A 76 13.02 3.61 -0.30
N THR A 77 12.43 2.58 0.30
CA THR A 77 10.98 2.38 0.44
C THR A 77 10.56 2.46 1.92
N PRO A 78 9.28 2.75 2.24
CA PRO A 78 8.78 2.72 3.61
C PRO A 78 9.07 1.40 4.33
N SER A 79 8.96 0.30 3.60
CA SER A 79 9.12 -1.04 4.15
C SER A 79 10.55 -1.33 4.61
N GLN A 80 11.55 -0.75 3.95
CA GLN A 80 12.96 -0.82 4.36
C GLN A 80 13.26 -0.03 5.65
N PHE A 81 12.50 1.02 5.97
CA PHE A 81 12.62 1.72 7.26
C PHE A 81 12.10 0.89 8.43
N LEU A 82 11.05 0.10 8.21
CA LEU A 82 10.45 -0.75 9.25
C LEU A 82 11.23 -2.06 9.45
N LEU A 83 11.79 -2.61 8.36
CA LEU A 83 12.53 -3.88 8.37
C LEU A 83 13.89 -3.71 7.66
N PRO A 84 14.88 -3.08 8.33
CA PRO A 84 16.21 -2.88 7.75
C PRO A 84 16.86 -4.20 7.33
N GLY A 85 17.45 -4.24 6.13
CA GLY A 85 18.16 -5.41 5.62
C GLY A 85 17.29 -6.53 5.04
N ARG A 86 15.96 -6.35 4.97
CA ARG A 86 15.07 -7.26 4.23
C ARG A 86 14.62 -6.61 2.93
N ASP A 87 14.96 -7.22 1.81
CA ASP A 87 14.30 -6.91 0.55
C ASP A 87 12.92 -7.59 0.55
N ILE A 88 11.88 -6.77 0.57
CA ILE A 88 10.50 -7.25 0.69
C ILE A 88 10.05 -7.69 -0.71
N LEU A 89 10.34 -8.95 -1.03
CA LEU A 89 9.88 -9.64 -2.25
C LEU A 89 8.38 -9.97 -2.24
N ILE A 90 7.62 -9.47 -1.26
CA ILE A 90 6.21 -9.86 -1.03
C ILE A 90 5.32 -9.50 -2.23
N CYS A 91 5.64 -8.45 -3.00
CA CYS A 91 4.85 -8.05 -4.17
C CYS A 91 5.06 -8.93 -5.41
N SER A 92 6.25 -9.50 -5.62
CA SER A 92 6.55 -10.27 -6.85
C SER A 92 5.76 -11.58 -6.99
N ALA A 93 5.24 -12.13 -5.89
CA ALA A 93 4.45 -13.36 -5.93
C ALA A 93 2.98 -13.14 -6.32
N HIS A 94 2.41 -11.96 -6.02
CA HIS A 94 0.98 -11.68 -6.25
C HIS A 94 0.70 -11.10 -7.66
N GLU A 95 1.69 -10.48 -8.29
CA GLU A 95 1.61 -9.97 -9.66
C GLU A 95 1.36 -11.11 -10.67
N ALA A 96 1.99 -12.27 -10.45
CA ALA A 96 1.78 -13.49 -11.25
C ALA A 96 0.35 -14.06 -11.15
N THR A 97 -0.32 -13.88 -10.01
CA THR A 97 -1.70 -14.32 -9.80
C THR A 97 -2.73 -13.36 -10.41
N PHE A 98 -2.43 -12.06 -10.48
CA PHE A 98 -3.33 -11.08 -11.08
C PHE A 98 -3.34 -11.15 -12.61
N ASP A 99 -2.18 -11.26 -13.25
CA ASP A 99 -2.07 -11.42 -14.70
C ASP A 99 -2.78 -12.69 -15.21
N SER A 100 -2.73 -13.75 -14.40
CA SER A 100 -3.41 -15.01 -14.73
C SER A 100 -4.93 -14.96 -14.51
N GLN A 101 -5.46 -14.10 -13.64
CA GLN A 101 -6.91 -13.91 -13.44
C GLN A 101 -7.51 -12.87 -14.40
N HIS A 102 -6.81 -11.76 -14.66
CA HIS A 102 -7.25 -10.73 -15.62
C HIS A 102 -7.30 -11.27 -17.06
N ARG A 103 -6.34 -12.13 -17.46
CA ARG A 103 -6.35 -12.82 -18.76
C ARG A 103 -7.45 -13.88 -18.89
N ARG A 104 -7.99 -14.39 -17.77
CA ARG A 104 -9.14 -15.32 -17.77
C ARG A 104 -10.47 -14.57 -17.95
N ASN A 105 -10.64 -13.42 -17.30
CA ASN A 105 -11.91 -12.67 -17.35
C ASN A 105 -12.13 -11.88 -18.65
N THR A 106 -11.09 -11.58 -19.42
CA THR A 106 -11.22 -10.87 -20.71
C THR A 106 -11.45 -11.79 -21.92
N LYS A 107 -11.28 -13.11 -21.75
CA LYS A 107 -11.51 -14.09 -22.83
C LYS A 107 -12.93 -14.67 -22.88
N GLY A 108 -13.78 -14.36 -21.90
CA GLY A 108 -15.17 -14.83 -21.84
C GLY A 108 -16.21 -13.86 -22.42
N PHE A 109 -15.81 -12.72 -22.98
CA PHE A 109 -16.73 -11.66 -23.42
C PHE A 109 -16.79 -11.49 -24.96
N LEU A 110 -16.12 -12.34 -25.74
CA LEU A 110 -16.08 -12.27 -27.22
C LEU A 110 -16.34 -13.63 -27.91
N THR A 111 -17.25 -14.44 -27.36
CA THR A 111 -17.90 -15.54 -28.09
C THR A 111 -19.38 -15.54 -27.79
#